data_AF-A0A916F7L1-F1
#
_entry.id   AF-A0A916F7L1-F1
#
_cell.length_a   1.000
_cell.length_b   1.000
_cell.length_c   1.000
_cell.angle_alpha   90.00
_cell.angle_beta   90.00
_cell.angle_gamma   90.00
#
_symmetry.space_group_name_H-M   'P 1'
#
loop_
_entity.id
_entity.type
_entity.pdbx_description
1 polymer ?
#
loop_
_entity_poly.entity_id
_entity_poly.type
_entity_poly.pdbx_seq_one_letter_code
_entity_poly.pdbx_strand_id
1 'polypeptide(L)'
;MNYQKKIEMKHKIRIAAFTIMILLYGTSSLLSSGPDLALLSIFNPKEIEKDFKSLGISHQQVFQIDKKKYVLSGFDDSEENERDYGIRLFVIEGNKVLFRSKGMMDSWYLNLTFFKSKAFNDKMLILGEGGDEGGSYGISVFEMTQSKVKRIGYINASIWDNNENILSAVPFVKIAESTYGYIITFSRDVTIQDKQTYEYKTINKQSIRYIYEGKEDIIEIIE
;
A
#
# COMPACT_ATOMS: atom_id res chain seq x y z
N MET A 1 -28.77 -10.61 -21.58
CA MET A 1 -27.62 -9.75 -21.21
C MET A 1 -26.45 -10.65 -20.87
N ASN A 2 -25.31 -10.51 -21.56
CA ASN A 2 -24.15 -11.40 -21.39
C ASN A 2 -23.57 -11.29 -19.96
N TYR A 3 -23.08 -12.40 -19.39
CA TYR A 3 -22.62 -12.50 -18.00
C TYR A 3 -21.56 -11.44 -17.65
N GLN A 4 -20.65 -11.17 -18.59
CA GLN A 4 -19.66 -10.09 -18.54
C GLN A 4 -20.27 -8.70 -18.29
N LYS A 5 -21.33 -8.32 -19.04
CA LYS A 5 -22.02 -7.03 -18.84
C LYS A 5 -22.69 -6.92 -17.46
N LYS A 6 -23.09 -8.04 -16.85
CA LYS A 6 -23.72 -8.06 -15.52
C LYS A 6 -22.70 -7.85 -14.40
N ILE A 7 -21.47 -8.35 -14.56
CA ILE A 7 -20.35 -8.09 -13.63
C ILE A 7 -19.91 -6.63 -13.74
N GLU A 8 -19.71 -6.14 -14.96
CA GLU A 8 -19.29 -4.75 -15.21
C GLU A 8 -20.30 -3.74 -14.67
N MET A 9 -21.60 -3.99 -14.84
CA MET A 9 -22.67 -3.15 -14.31
C MET A 9 -22.75 -3.19 -12.78
N LYS A 10 -22.55 -4.36 -12.14
CA LYS A 10 -22.48 -4.45 -10.67
C LYS A 10 -21.27 -3.71 -10.10
N HIS A 11 -20.13 -3.77 -10.79
CA HIS A 11 -18.93 -3.06 -10.37
C HIS A 11 -19.10 -1.54 -10.52
N LYS A 12 -19.66 -1.07 -11.65
CA LYS A 12 -20.03 0.34 -11.87
C LYS A 12 -21.03 0.85 -10.83
N ILE A 13 -22.03 0.08 -10.45
CA ILE A 13 -23.00 0.46 -9.40
C ILE A 13 -22.33 0.56 -8.02
N ARG A 14 -21.40 -0.34 -7.69
CA ARG A 14 -20.66 -0.27 -6.42
C ARG A 14 -19.72 0.91 -6.37
N ILE A 15 -18.96 1.15 -7.46
CA ILE A 15 -18.08 2.32 -7.58
C ILE A 15 -18.92 3.60 -7.53
N ALA A 16 -20.06 3.67 -8.22
CA ALA A 16 -20.94 4.83 -8.15
C ALA A 16 -21.52 5.04 -6.75
N ALA A 17 -21.98 3.99 -6.07
CA ALA A 17 -22.48 4.08 -4.70
C ALA A 17 -21.38 4.56 -3.74
N PHE A 18 -20.16 4.06 -3.90
CA PHE A 18 -19.01 4.44 -3.08
C PHE A 18 -18.51 5.86 -3.40
N THR A 19 -18.54 6.28 -4.66
CA THR A 19 -18.15 7.62 -5.12
C THR A 19 -19.18 8.68 -4.72
N ILE A 20 -20.47 8.36 -4.82
CA ILE A 20 -21.56 9.20 -4.29
C ILE A 20 -21.43 9.33 -2.76
N MET A 21 -21.02 8.27 -2.08
CA MET A 21 -20.72 8.30 -0.64
C MET A 21 -19.48 9.15 -0.29
N ILE A 22 -18.61 9.48 -1.23
CA ILE A 22 -17.47 10.38 -0.99
C ILE A 22 -17.87 11.81 -1.33
N LEU A 23 -18.56 12.03 -2.46
CA LEU A 23 -19.02 13.33 -2.92
C LEU A 23 -20.05 13.96 -1.97
N LEU A 24 -20.95 13.17 -1.38
CA LEU A 24 -21.93 13.66 -0.40
C LEU A 24 -21.30 14.10 0.94
N TYR A 25 -20.06 13.69 1.24
CA TYR A 25 -19.40 13.98 2.51
C TYR A 25 -18.27 15.02 2.37
N GLY A 26 -17.96 15.45 1.14
CA GLY A 26 -17.00 16.52 0.85
C GLY A 26 -17.52 17.93 1.15
N THR A 27 -18.82 18.09 1.35
CA THR A 27 -19.43 19.37 1.73
C THR A 27 -20.57 19.14 2.72
N SER A 28 -20.45 19.74 3.90
CA SER A 28 -21.45 19.82 4.97
C SER A 28 -21.55 18.65 5.96
N SER A 29 -21.44 19.03 7.22
CA SER A 29 -21.72 18.27 8.43
C SER A 29 -23.17 17.78 8.46
N LEU A 30 -23.38 16.48 8.25
CA LEU A 30 -24.60 15.79 8.69
C LEU A 30 -24.27 14.31 8.96
N LEU A 31 -24.10 14.03 10.25
CA LEU A 31 -24.13 12.68 10.81
C LEU A 31 -25.53 12.08 10.60
N SER A 32 -25.65 11.03 9.78
CA SER A 32 -26.19 9.74 10.25
C SER A 32 -26.17 8.67 9.15
N SER A 33 -25.59 7.51 9.50
CA SER A 33 -25.77 6.19 8.87
C SER A 33 -25.10 5.86 7.53
N GLY A 34 -23.94 6.45 7.21
CA GLY A 34 -22.99 5.83 6.26
C GLY A 34 -22.14 4.76 6.97
N PRO A 35 -21.58 3.76 6.26
CA PRO A 35 -20.58 2.87 6.84
C PRO A 35 -19.43 3.71 7.40
N ASP A 36 -19.13 3.54 8.69
CA ASP A 36 -18.12 4.30 9.42
C ASP A 36 -16.77 4.23 8.69
N LEU A 37 -16.42 5.32 8.00
CA LEU A 37 -15.09 5.49 7.44
C LEU A 37 -14.14 5.86 8.58
N ALA A 38 -13.25 4.94 8.93
CA ALA A 38 -12.22 5.17 9.93
C ALA A 38 -10.91 5.58 9.25
N LEU A 39 -10.36 6.73 9.62
CA LEU A 39 -9.03 7.11 9.15
C LEU A 39 -7.96 6.29 9.85
N LEU A 40 -7.09 5.68 9.06
CA LEU A 40 -5.90 5.01 9.58
C LEU A 40 -4.87 6.05 9.99
N SER A 41 -4.22 5.79 11.12
CA SER A 41 -3.13 6.61 11.63
C SER A 41 -1.80 5.90 11.39
N ILE A 42 -0.74 6.69 11.18
CA ILE A 42 0.62 6.15 11.14
C ILE A 42 0.90 5.45 12.47
N PHE A 43 1.41 4.23 12.36
CA PHE A 43 1.92 3.43 13.47
C PHE A 43 3.43 3.36 13.34
N ASN A 44 4.15 3.71 14.40
CA ASN A 44 5.62 3.70 14.40
C ASN A 44 6.10 2.50 15.24
N PRO A 45 6.23 1.29 14.66
CA PRO A 45 6.85 0.19 15.38
C PRO A 45 8.29 0.52 15.72
N LYS A 46 8.82 -0.14 16.76
CA LYS A 46 10.20 0.03 17.16
C LYS A 46 11.10 -0.62 16.12
N GLU A 47 11.96 0.16 15.47
CA GLU A 47 13.08 -0.36 14.72
C GLU A 47 14.13 -0.93 15.68
N ILE A 48 14.65 -2.12 15.37
CA ILE A 48 15.59 -2.84 16.22
C ILE A 48 16.72 -3.42 15.38
N GLU A 49 17.85 -3.69 16.03
CA GLU A 49 18.90 -4.53 15.47
C GLU A 49 18.67 -5.97 15.92
N LYS A 50 18.28 -6.84 14.98
CA LYS A 50 18.12 -8.27 15.22
C LYS A 50 18.53 -9.06 14.01
N ASP A 51 19.42 -10.02 14.21
CA ASP A 51 19.90 -10.89 13.15
C ASP A 51 18.90 -11.99 12.79
N PHE A 52 18.71 -12.21 11.48
CA PHE A 52 17.88 -13.26 10.89
C PHE A 52 18.67 -14.12 9.89
N LYS A 53 20.01 -14.06 9.88
CA LYS A 53 20.87 -14.90 9.03
C LYS A 53 20.62 -16.40 9.18
N SER A 54 20.21 -16.87 10.36
CA SER A 54 19.83 -18.28 10.57
C SER A 54 18.61 -18.71 9.75
N LEU A 55 17.83 -17.75 9.24
CA LEU A 55 16.73 -17.96 8.30
C LEU A 55 17.14 -17.70 6.84
N GLY A 56 18.43 -17.48 6.57
CA GLY A 56 18.93 -17.13 5.23
C GLY A 56 18.54 -15.74 4.78
N ILE A 57 18.26 -14.82 5.70
CA ILE A 57 17.79 -13.46 5.40
C ILE A 57 18.86 -12.44 5.81
N SER A 58 19.29 -11.63 4.85
CA SER A 58 20.03 -10.39 5.07
C SER A 58 19.04 -9.23 5.09
N HIS A 59 19.07 -8.35 6.08
CA HIS A 59 18.07 -7.29 6.26
C HIS A 59 18.68 -5.89 6.15
N GLN A 60 17.87 -4.94 5.70
CA GLN A 60 18.17 -3.50 5.72
C GLN A 60 17.51 -2.84 6.95
N GLN A 61 16.23 -3.14 7.18
CA GLN A 61 15.48 -2.59 8.32
C GLN A 61 14.68 -3.70 9.01
N VAL A 62 14.58 -3.64 10.34
CA VAL A 62 13.79 -4.59 11.13
C VAL A 62 12.91 -3.84 12.10
N PHE A 63 11.60 -4.03 11.98
CA PHE A 63 10.59 -3.45 12.84
C PHE A 63 9.94 -4.51 13.73
N GLN A 64 9.97 -4.30 15.03
CA GLN A 64 9.24 -5.12 15.98
C GLN A 64 7.79 -4.66 16.07
N ILE A 65 6.86 -5.50 15.63
CA ILE A 65 5.42 -5.19 15.63
C ILE A 65 4.75 -5.61 16.94
N ASP A 66 5.18 -6.74 17.50
CA ASP A 66 4.80 -7.21 18.82
C ASP A 66 5.95 -8.02 19.47
N LYS A 67 5.72 -8.64 20.63
CA LYS A 67 6.76 -9.38 21.37
C LYS A 67 7.42 -10.50 20.55
N LYS A 68 6.72 -11.10 19.60
CA LYS A 68 7.17 -12.27 18.83
C LYS A 68 7.23 -12.02 17.33
N LYS A 69 6.60 -10.95 16.82
CA LYS A 69 6.44 -10.66 15.41
C LYS A 69 7.29 -9.48 14.94
N TYR A 70 7.96 -9.68 13.81
CA TYR A 70 8.85 -8.73 13.18
C TYR A 70 8.46 -8.55 11.71
N VAL A 71 8.58 -7.34 11.20
CA VAL A 71 8.50 -7.04 9.76
C VAL A 71 9.83 -6.45 9.35
N LEU A 72 10.40 -6.91 8.24
CA LEU A 72 11.69 -6.43 7.78
C LEU A 72 11.71 -6.24 6.27
N SER A 73 12.59 -5.35 5.80
CA SER A 73 13.01 -5.25 4.42
C SER A 73 14.37 -5.94 4.26
N GLY A 74 14.56 -6.74 3.21
CA GLY A 74 15.80 -7.49 3.03
C GLY A 74 15.87 -8.37 1.79
N PHE A 75 16.91 -9.20 1.74
CA PHE A 75 17.18 -10.19 0.72
C PHE A 75 17.21 -11.58 1.36
N ASP A 76 16.84 -12.60 0.60
CA ASP A 76 17.09 -13.99 0.96
C ASP A 76 17.89 -14.70 -0.11
N ASP A 77 18.59 -15.78 0.26
CA ASP A 77 19.44 -16.56 -0.63
C ASP A 77 18.63 -17.63 -1.41
N SER A 78 17.37 -17.35 -1.73
CA SER A 78 16.49 -18.29 -2.42
C SER A 78 16.88 -18.48 -3.88
N GLU A 79 16.88 -19.73 -4.38
CA GLU A 79 17.09 -20.04 -5.80
C GLU A 79 16.00 -19.40 -6.71
N GLU A 80 14.83 -19.05 -6.15
CA GLU A 80 13.77 -18.34 -6.88
C GLU A 80 14.16 -16.92 -7.31
N ASN A 81 15.30 -16.41 -6.82
CA ASN A 81 15.80 -15.07 -7.12
C ASN A 81 16.07 -14.83 -8.60
N GLU A 82 16.31 -15.85 -9.43
CA GLU A 82 16.59 -15.63 -10.86
C GLU A 82 15.42 -14.97 -11.62
N ARG A 83 14.18 -15.10 -11.14
CA ARG A 83 12.97 -14.56 -11.78
C ARG A 83 12.15 -13.61 -10.91
N ASP A 84 12.47 -13.55 -9.63
CA ASP A 84 11.81 -12.73 -8.63
C ASP A 84 12.89 -12.13 -7.74
N TYR A 85 13.72 -11.23 -8.26
CA TYR A 85 14.87 -10.61 -7.56
C TYR A 85 14.52 -9.27 -6.90
N GLY A 86 15.42 -8.80 -6.03
CA GLY A 86 15.32 -7.49 -5.38
C GLY A 86 15.01 -7.55 -3.89
N ILE A 87 14.87 -6.38 -3.28
CA ILE A 87 14.52 -6.25 -1.86
C ILE A 87 13.08 -6.72 -1.64
N ARG A 88 12.83 -7.40 -0.53
CA ARG A 88 11.53 -7.97 -0.17
C ARG A 88 11.09 -7.53 1.21
N LEU A 89 9.77 -7.54 1.41
CA LEU A 89 9.17 -7.51 2.73
C LEU A 89 9.04 -8.94 3.25
N PHE A 90 9.52 -9.16 4.47
CA PHE A 90 9.29 -10.39 5.22
C PHE A 90 8.50 -10.11 6.49
N VAL A 91 7.67 -11.07 6.88
CA VAL A 91 7.04 -11.09 8.21
C VAL A 91 7.46 -12.36 8.92
N ILE A 92 7.99 -12.23 10.12
CA ILE A 92 8.61 -13.31 10.89
C ILE A 92 7.95 -13.40 12.26
N GLU A 93 7.69 -14.62 12.71
CA GLU A 93 7.23 -14.91 14.07
C GLU A 93 8.08 -16.03 14.69
N GLY A 94 8.83 -15.70 15.75
CA GLY A 94 9.84 -16.61 16.28
C GLY A 94 10.94 -16.90 15.25
N ASN A 95 11.11 -18.17 14.88
CA ASN A 95 12.06 -18.65 13.87
C ASN A 95 11.36 -19.07 12.56
N LYS A 96 10.17 -18.53 12.27
CA LYS A 96 9.38 -18.88 11.09
C LYS A 96 9.10 -17.64 10.25
N VAL A 97 9.40 -17.73 8.96
CA VAL A 97 8.92 -16.76 7.96
C VAL A 97 7.44 -17.04 7.69
N LEU A 98 6.58 -16.10 8.08
CA LEU A 98 5.12 -16.15 7.85
C LEU A 98 4.75 -15.65 6.46
N PHE A 99 5.53 -14.70 5.94
CA PHE A 99 5.28 -14.09 4.64
C PHE A 99 6.59 -13.61 4.02
N ARG A 100 6.67 -13.75 2.71
CA ARG A 100 7.72 -13.27 1.83
C ARG A 100 7.05 -12.61 0.64
N SER A 101 7.30 -11.33 0.40
CA SER A 101 6.81 -10.66 -0.81
C SER A 101 7.61 -11.08 -2.04
N LYS A 102 7.08 -10.76 -3.22
CA LYS A 102 7.90 -10.66 -4.43
C LYS A 102 9.03 -9.64 -4.21
N GLY A 103 10.14 -9.83 -4.92
CA GLY A 103 11.25 -8.89 -4.95
C GLY A 103 10.88 -7.60 -5.69
N MET A 104 11.42 -6.48 -5.21
CA MET A 104 11.20 -5.15 -5.78
C MET A 104 12.18 -4.83 -6.91
N MET A 105 12.56 -5.83 -7.70
CA MET A 105 13.45 -5.69 -8.86
C MET A 105 14.76 -4.97 -8.49
N ASP A 106 15.18 -4.00 -9.28
CA ASP A 106 16.41 -3.22 -9.11
C ASP A 106 16.30 -2.12 -8.04
N SER A 107 15.28 -2.14 -7.17
CA SER A 107 15.18 -1.17 -6.08
C SER A 107 16.39 -1.28 -5.14
N TRP A 108 16.97 -0.14 -4.78
CA TRP A 108 18.09 -0.03 -3.85
C TRP A 108 17.63 0.02 -2.39
N TYR A 109 16.38 0.45 -2.18
CA TYR A 109 15.74 0.45 -0.87
C TYR A 109 14.31 -0.10 -0.93
N LEU A 110 13.82 -0.53 0.23
CA LEU A 110 12.40 -0.76 0.48
C LEU A 110 12.02 -0.15 1.83
N ASN A 111 11.51 1.08 1.78
CA ASN A 111 11.13 1.84 2.97
C ASN A 111 9.74 1.40 3.42
N LEU A 112 9.63 0.99 4.68
CA LEU A 112 8.39 0.48 5.26
C LEU A 112 7.70 1.55 6.11
N THR A 113 6.43 1.84 5.80
CA THR A 113 5.58 2.71 6.62
C THR A 113 4.32 1.97 7.04
N PHE A 114 3.98 2.03 8.32
CA PHE A 114 2.92 1.23 8.90
C PHE A 114 1.73 2.11 9.27
N PHE A 115 0.52 1.59 9.05
CA PHE A 115 -0.73 2.25 9.36
C PHE A 115 -1.63 1.29 10.15
N LYS A 116 -2.30 1.82 11.17
CA LYS A 116 -3.29 1.08 11.97
C LYS A 116 -4.58 1.86 12.11
N SER A 117 -5.67 1.12 12.17
CA SER A 117 -6.98 1.65 12.51
C SER A 117 -7.16 1.66 14.02
N LYS A 118 -7.65 2.76 14.59
CA LYS A 118 -8.07 2.78 16.00
C LYS A 118 -9.35 1.99 16.22
N ALA A 119 -10.18 1.85 15.19
CA ALA A 119 -11.43 1.10 15.24
C ALA A 119 -11.20 -0.42 15.06
N PHE A 120 -10.19 -0.81 14.29
CA PHE A 120 -9.87 -2.20 13.95
C PHE A 120 -8.41 -2.53 14.30
N ASN A 121 -8.15 -2.74 15.60
CA ASN A 121 -6.80 -2.93 16.14
C ASN A 121 -6.07 -4.20 15.65
N ASP A 122 -6.78 -5.14 15.02
CA ASP A 122 -6.25 -6.40 14.52
C ASP A 122 -5.64 -6.31 13.12
N LYS A 123 -5.86 -5.18 12.43
CA LYS A 123 -5.36 -4.93 11.08
C LYS A 123 -4.26 -3.88 11.06
N MET A 124 -3.27 -4.13 10.22
CA MET A 124 -2.20 -3.20 9.90
C MET A 124 -2.04 -3.17 8.38
N LEU A 125 -1.97 -1.96 7.82
CA LEU A 125 -1.46 -1.77 6.48
C LEU A 125 0.01 -1.43 6.53
N ILE A 126 0.76 -1.96 5.57
CA ILE A 126 2.18 -1.70 5.40
C ILE A 126 2.36 -1.20 3.97
N LEU A 127 2.89 0.01 3.86
CA LEU A 127 3.33 0.59 2.59
C LEU A 127 4.82 0.30 2.45
N GLY A 128 5.18 -0.50 1.46
CA GLY A 128 6.56 -0.74 1.06
C GLY A 128 6.88 0.08 -0.18
N GLU A 129 7.59 1.18 0.01
CA GLU A 129 8.05 2.05 -1.07
C GLU A 129 9.41 1.60 -1.58
N GLY A 130 9.48 1.27 -2.87
CA GLY A 130 10.73 0.95 -3.56
C GLY A 130 11.24 2.12 -4.38
N GLY A 131 12.55 2.17 -4.59
CA GLY A 131 13.19 3.20 -5.40
C GLY A 131 14.70 3.03 -5.49
N ASP A 132 15.35 3.96 -6.15
CA ASP A 132 16.79 4.01 -6.46
C ASP A 132 17.37 5.43 -6.22
N GLU A 133 18.50 5.76 -6.85
CA GLU A 133 19.08 7.11 -6.85
C GLU A 133 18.20 8.18 -7.50
N GLY A 134 17.34 7.79 -8.45
CA GLY A 134 16.41 8.67 -9.16
C GLY A 134 15.13 8.94 -8.38
N GLY A 135 14.81 8.10 -7.40
CA GLY A 135 13.76 8.31 -6.40
C GLY A 135 12.74 7.18 -6.33
N SER A 136 11.52 7.50 -5.90
CA SER A 136 10.47 6.51 -5.65
C SER A 136 9.87 5.95 -6.95
N TYR A 137 9.81 4.62 -7.07
CA TYR A 137 9.14 3.93 -8.18
C TYR A 137 7.65 3.70 -7.94
N GLY A 138 7.21 3.84 -6.69
CA GLY A 138 5.85 3.60 -6.23
C GLY A 138 5.81 2.69 -5.01
N ILE A 139 4.60 2.30 -4.62
CA ILE A 139 4.34 1.77 -3.28
C ILE A 139 3.56 0.45 -3.38
N SER A 140 4.18 -0.64 -2.95
CA SER A 140 3.46 -1.91 -2.73
C SER A 140 2.67 -1.83 -1.41
N VAL A 141 1.41 -2.26 -1.46
CA VAL A 141 0.52 -2.23 -0.30
C VAL A 141 0.30 -3.64 0.23
N PHE A 142 0.56 -3.84 1.51
CA PHE A 142 0.36 -5.10 2.21
C PHE A 142 -0.64 -4.94 3.33
N GLU A 143 -1.51 -5.93 3.47
CA GLU A 143 -2.43 -6.06 4.60
C GLU A 143 -1.94 -7.19 5.51
N MET A 144 -1.73 -6.85 6.78
CA MET A 144 -1.42 -7.80 7.83
C MET A 144 -2.57 -7.85 8.84
N THR A 145 -3.06 -9.06 9.05
CA THR A 145 -3.94 -9.45 10.16
C THR A 145 -3.19 -10.44 11.04
N GLN A 146 -3.64 -10.65 12.28
CA GLN A 146 -2.96 -11.44 13.35
C GLN A 146 -2.02 -12.57 12.87
N SER A 147 -2.47 -13.42 11.93
CA SER A 147 -1.72 -14.55 11.38
C SER A 147 -1.58 -14.58 9.86
N LYS A 148 -2.11 -13.60 9.13
CA LYS A 148 -2.10 -13.59 7.66
C LYS A 148 -1.60 -12.27 7.13
N VAL A 149 -0.69 -12.35 6.18
CA VAL A 149 -0.16 -11.22 5.43
C VAL A 149 -0.39 -11.48 3.96
N LYS A 150 -0.82 -10.46 3.23
CA LYS A 150 -0.92 -10.51 1.77
C LYS A 150 -0.58 -9.16 1.17
N ARG A 151 -0.04 -9.17 -0.04
CA ARG A 151 -0.03 -7.99 -0.90
C ARG A 151 -1.46 -7.76 -1.40
N ILE A 152 -1.95 -6.53 -1.31
CA ILE A 152 -3.30 -6.14 -1.75
C ILE A 152 -3.26 -5.18 -2.94
N GLY A 153 -2.08 -4.77 -3.40
CA GLY A 153 -1.92 -4.07 -4.66
C GLY A 153 -0.71 -3.14 -4.70
N TYR A 154 -0.78 -2.17 -5.60
CA TYR A 154 0.27 -1.20 -5.89
C TYR A 154 -0.31 0.18 -6.10
N ILE A 155 0.39 1.19 -5.60
CA ILE A 155 0.10 2.60 -5.82
C ILE A 155 1.20 3.13 -6.74
N ASN A 156 0.81 3.51 -7.96
CA ASN A 156 1.69 4.12 -8.95
C ASN A 156 1.70 5.65 -8.74
N ALA A 157 2.27 6.10 -7.63
CA ALA A 157 2.32 7.52 -7.30
C ALA A 157 3.65 7.90 -6.67
N SER A 158 4.18 9.03 -7.14
CA SER A 158 5.35 9.73 -6.62
C SER A 158 5.02 11.23 -6.48
N ILE A 159 5.93 12.03 -5.93
CA ILE A 159 5.82 13.48 -5.90
C ILE A 159 7.00 14.06 -6.67
N TRP A 160 6.78 15.03 -7.54
CA TRP A 160 7.88 15.78 -8.14
C TRP A 160 8.07 17.09 -7.39
N ASP A 161 9.32 17.40 -7.04
CA ASP A 161 9.65 18.72 -6.53
C ASP A 161 9.88 19.73 -7.67
N ASN A 162 10.15 20.98 -7.31
CA ASN A 162 10.35 22.05 -8.29
C ASN A 162 11.63 21.89 -9.12
N ASN A 163 12.51 20.95 -8.75
CA ASN A 163 13.76 20.65 -9.43
C ASN A 163 13.67 19.33 -10.20
N GLU A 164 12.45 18.82 -10.44
CA GLU A 164 12.18 17.55 -11.14
C GLU A 164 12.73 16.30 -10.43
N ASN A 165 13.02 16.39 -9.13
CA ASN A 165 13.39 15.20 -8.35
C ASN A 165 12.14 14.39 -7.98
N ILE A 166 12.24 13.05 -8.08
CA ILE A 166 11.18 12.14 -7.67
C ILE A 166 11.27 11.87 -6.16
N LEU A 167 10.29 12.36 -5.43
CA LEU A 167 10.14 12.21 -3.99
C LEU A 167 9.08 11.15 -3.63
N SER A 168 9.17 10.69 -2.38
CA SER A 168 8.19 9.79 -1.79
C SER A 168 6.78 10.39 -1.74
N ALA A 169 5.78 9.62 -2.16
CA ALA A 169 4.37 9.98 -1.99
C ALA A 169 3.83 9.58 -0.61
N VAL A 170 4.51 8.68 0.12
CA VAL A 170 4.04 8.11 1.39
C VAL A 170 3.69 9.18 2.44
N PRO A 171 4.48 10.26 2.65
CA PRO A 171 4.13 11.30 3.62
C PRO A 171 2.80 12.02 3.33
N PHE A 172 2.31 11.95 2.10
CA PHE A 172 1.11 12.63 1.65
C PHE A 172 -0.10 11.70 1.52
N VAL A 173 0.08 10.39 1.73
CA VAL A 173 -0.96 9.37 1.67
C VAL A 173 -1.94 9.54 2.84
N LYS A 174 -3.23 9.47 2.52
CA LYS A 174 -4.33 9.35 3.48
C LYS A 174 -5.10 8.07 3.20
N ILE A 175 -5.31 7.27 4.24
CA ILE A 175 -6.02 5.99 4.12
C ILE A 175 -7.28 6.04 4.98
N ALA A 176 -8.43 5.83 4.32
CA ALA A 176 -9.69 5.57 4.98
C ALA A 176 -10.02 4.07 4.86
N GLU A 177 -10.39 3.45 5.96
CA GLU A 177 -10.90 2.09 6.01
C GLU A 177 -12.43 2.11 6.12
N SER A 178 -13.05 1.19 5.41
CA SER A 178 -14.47 0.84 5.54
C SER A 178 -14.59 -0.67 5.84
N THR A 179 -15.82 -1.12 6.09
CA THR A 179 -16.13 -2.56 6.19
C THR A 179 -15.81 -3.36 4.93
N TYR A 180 -15.64 -2.69 3.78
CA TYR A 180 -15.40 -3.34 2.49
C TYR A 180 -13.95 -3.24 2.01
N GLY A 181 -13.09 -2.46 2.68
CA GLY A 181 -11.67 -2.31 2.33
C GLY A 181 -11.18 -0.88 2.49
N TYR A 182 -10.29 -0.43 1.60
CA TYR A 182 -9.53 0.83 1.76
C TYR A 182 -9.75 1.81 0.61
N ILE A 183 -9.73 3.09 0.98
CA ILE A 183 -9.58 4.22 0.05
C ILE A 183 -8.27 4.90 0.38
N ILE A 184 -7.43 5.05 -0.62
CA ILE A 184 -6.15 5.71 -0.50
C ILE A 184 -6.20 6.94 -1.39
N THR A 185 -5.96 8.10 -0.77
CA THR A 185 -6.00 9.43 -1.38
C THR A 185 -4.75 10.20 -1.00
N PHE A 186 -4.57 11.40 -1.54
CA PHE A 186 -3.38 12.21 -1.31
C PHE A 186 -3.72 13.62 -0.83
N SER A 187 -2.83 14.21 -0.03
CA SER A 187 -2.94 15.61 0.40
C SER A 187 -2.33 16.61 -0.60
N ARG A 188 -1.57 16.11 -1.57
CA ARG A 188 -0.91 16.85 -2.65
C ARG A 188 -1.13 16.14 -3.98
N ASP A 189 -0.97 16.89 -5.06
CA ASP A 189 -0.97 16.36 -6.41
C ASP A 189 0.19 15.36 -6.54
N VAL A 190 -0.02 14.32 -7.35
CA VAL A 190 0.92 13.21 -7.47
C VAL A 190 1.33 13.06 -8.93
N THR A 191 2.54 12.58 -9.14
CA THR A 191 3.02 12.20 -10.46
C THR A 191 2.92 10.70 -10.61
N ILE A 192 2.28 10.26 -11.69
CA ILE A 192 2.13 8.85 -12.05
C ILE A 192 2.90 8.59 -13.35
N GLN A 193 3.45 7.39 -13.51
CA GLN A 193 3.98 6.95 -14.80
C GLN A 193 2.87 6.26 -15.61
N ASP A 194 2.62 6.76 -16.82
CA ASP A 194 1.69 6.12 -17.75
C ASP A 194 2.26 4.77 -18.20
N LYS A 195 1.52 3.68 -17.98
CA LYS A 195 2.00 2.33 -18.30
C LYS A 195 2.11 2.04 -19.80
N GLN A 196 1.46 2.84 -20.65
CA GLN A 196 1.49 2.65 -22.10
C GLN A 196 2.56 3.52 -22.75
N THR A 197 2.67 4.78 -22.33
CA THR A 197 3.61 5.73 -22.93
C THR A 197 4.93 5.84 -22.17
N TYR A 198 5.00 5.35 -20.93
CA TYR A 198 6.11 5.55 -19.98
C TYR A 198 6.38 7.01 -19.61
N GLU A 199 5.50 7.92 -20.02
CA GLU A 199 5.59 9.34 -19.67
C GLU A 199 5.02 9.60 -18.27
N TYR A 200 5.57 10.61 -17.60
CA TYR A 200 5.08 11.05 -16.30
C TYR A 200 4.00 12.11 -16.46
N LYS A 201 2.94 11.99 -15.66
CA LYS A 201 1.82 12.94 -15.64
C LYS A 201 1.50 13.32 -14.20
N THR A 202 1.44 14.62 -13.93
CA THR A 202 0.95 15.13 -12.65
C THR A 202 -0.58 15.12 -12.66
N ILE A 203 -1.16 14.43 -11.69
CA ILE A 203 -2.60 14.29 -11.50
C ILE A 203 -3.00 15.08 -10.26
N ASN A 204 -4.07 15.88 -10.40
CA ASN A 204 -4.65 16.60 -9.27
C ASN A 204 -5.07 15.60 -8.18
N LYS A 205 -4.76 15.92 -6.92
CA LYS A 205 -5.06 15.05 -5.76
C LYS A 205 -6.54 14.67 -5.58
N GLN A 206 -7.46 15.49 -6.09
CA GLN A 206 -8.90 15.25 -6.04
C GLN A 206 -9.35 14.33 -7.19
N SER A 207 -8.58 14.27 -8.27
CA SER A 207 -8.84 13.44 -9.44
C SER A 207 -8.28 12.03 -9.32
N ILE A 208 -7.49 11.69 -8.30
CA ILE A 208 -6.91 10.35 -8.16
C ILE A 208 -7.21 9.71 -6.81
N ARG A 209 -7.62 8.44 -6.86
CA ARG A 209 -7.76 7.59 -5.68
C ARG A 209 -7.48 6.13 -6.02
N TYR A 210 -7.04 5.39 -5.01
CA TYR A 210 -6.83 3.95 -5.10
C TYR A 210 -7.83 3.25 -4.18
N ILE A 211 -8.54 2.26 -4.71
CA ILE A 211 -9.61 1.55 -3.99
C ILE A 211 -9.28 0.07 -3.90
N TYR A 212 -9.41 -0.49 -2.70
CA TYR A 212 -9.38 -1.92 -2.45
C TYR A 212 -10.72 -2.37 -1.86
N GLU A 213 -11.38 -3.35 -2.49
CA GLU A 213 -12.70 -3.87 -2.06
C GLU A 213 -12.61 -5.27 -1.40
N GLY A 214 -11.45 -5.64 -0.84
CA GLY A 214 -11.30 -6.84 -0.01
C GLY A 214 -11.07 -8.17 -0.75
N LYS A 215 -11.15 -8.19 -2.09
CA LYS A 215 -11.02 -9.42 -2.90
C LYS A 215 -10.00 -9.34 -4.02
N GLU A 216 -10.00 -8.24 -4.75
CA GLU A 216 -9.11 -8.00 -5.90
C GLU A 216 -7.95 -7.10 -5.48
N ASP A 217 -6.94 -6.97 -6.33
CA ASP A 217 -5.88 -5.96 -6.16
C ASP A 217 -6.47 -4.53 -6.16
N ILE A 218 -5.74 -3.60 -5.54
CA ILE A 218 -6.03 -2.16 -5.58
C ILE A 218 -6.28 -1.71 -7.02
N ILE A 219 -7.36 -0.94 -7.19
CA ILE A 219 -7.76 -0.31 -8.45
C ILE A 219 -7.44 1.17 -8.39
N GLU A 220 -6.71 1.66 -9.39
CA GLU A 220 -6.47 3.09 -9.62
C GLU A 220 -7.67 3.71 -10.33
N ILE A 221 -8.16 4.83 -9.82
CA ILE A 221 -9.25 5.62 -10.42
C ILE A 221 -8.74 7.04 -10.65
N ILE A 222 -8.83 7.49 -11.91
CA ILE A 222 -8.52 8.86 -12.33
C ILE A 222 -9.79 9.46 -12.95
N GLU A 223 -10.25 10.61 -12.43
CA GLU A 223 -11.46 11.34 -12.84
C GLU A 223 -11.16 12.67 -13.54
#